data_AF-A0A955C6B1-F1
#
_entry.id   AF-A0A955C6B1-F1
#
_cell.length_a   1.000
_cell.length_b   1.000
_cell.length_c   1.000
_cell.angle_alpha   90.00
_cell.angle_beta   90.00
_cell.angle_gamma   90.00
#
_symmetry.space_group_name_H-M   'P 1'
#
loop_
_entity.id
_entity.type
_entity.pdbx_description
1 polymer ?
#
loop_
_entity_poly.entity_id
_entity_poly.type
_entity_poly.pdbx_seq_one_letter_code
_entity_poly.pdbx_strand_id
1 'polypeptide(L)'
;MQAIVSNWLERHRHPTSLWLHAIGIPMLVFGLVLGGWQLIHGMWSLWWRPVGLIVVSYILQWIGHRIEGNDMGEIILVKKLLGMPYIAVVDRQTPSESKSSTPANRGSEES
;
A
#
# COMPACT_ATOMS: atom_id res chain seq x y z
N MET A 1 -14.86 -11.15 3.54
CA MET A 1 -14.54 -9.83 4.14
C MET A 1 -13.34 -9.88 5.08
N GLN A 2 -13.22 -10.88 5.98
CA GLN A 2 -12.11 -10.91 6.95
C GLN A 2 -10.71 -10.97 6.33
N ALA A 3 -10.52 -11.73 5.25
CA ALA A 3 -9.22 -11.85 4.58
C ALA A 3 -8.70 -10.54 3.95
N ILE A 4 -9.60 -9.64 3.52
CA ILE A 4 -9.21 -8.35 2.93
C ILE A 4 -8.75 -7.41 4.04
N VAL A 5 -9.46 -7.41 5.17
CA VAL A 5 -9.14 -6.59 6.34
C VAL A 5 -7.86 -7.08 7.02
N SER A 6 -7.66 -8.40 7.15
CA SER A 6 -6.44 -8.97 7.73
C SER A 6 -5.21 -8.64 6.89
N ASN A 7 -5.28 -8.81 5.57
CA ASN A 7 -4.18 -8.43 4.66
C ASN A 7 -3.91 -6.92 4.66
N TRP A 8 -4.95 -6.11 4.89
CA TRP A 8 -4.81 -4.66 4.99
C TRP A 8 -4.13 -4.24 6.30
N LEU A 9 -4.54 -4.83 7.43
CA LEU A 9 -3.90 -4.65 8.76
C LEU A 9 -2.46 -5.14 8.79
N GLU A 10 -2.14 -6.22 8.07
CA GLU A 10 -0.77 -6.72 7.96
C GLU A 10 0.17 -5.75 7.25
N ARG A 11 -0.37 -4.98 6.28
CA ARG A 11 0.37 -3.97 5.52
C ARG A 11 0.38 -2.58 6.13
N HIS A 12 -0.51 -2.31 7.10
CA HIS A 12 -0.66 -1.01 7.76
C HIS A 12 -0.55 -1.19 9.27
N ARG A 13 0.66 -1.52 9.74
CA ARG A 13 0.98 -1.67 11.16
C ARG A 13 1.38 -0.34 11.81
N HIS A 14 1.73 0.68 11.04
CA HIS A 14 2.07 1.99 11.59
C HIS A 14 0.81 2.85 11.86
N PRO A 15 0.57 3.30 13.11
CA PRO A 15 -0.64 4.05 13.46
C PRO A 15 -0.78 5.35 12.65
N THR A 16 0.32 6.04 12.33
CA THR A 16 0.29 7.25 11.50
C THR A 16 -0.17 6.98 10.06
N SER A 17 0.20 5.83 9.49
CA SER A 17 -0.22 5.43 8.14
C SER A 17 -1.72 5.14 8.11
N LEU A 18 -2.23 4.47 9.15
CA LEU A 18 -3.64 4.24 9.43
C LEU A 18 -4.44 5.54 9.53
N TRP A 19 -3.96 6.51 10.32
CA TRP A 19 -4.64 7.81 10.48
C TRP A 19 -4.66 8.61 9.18
N LEU A 20 -3.55 8.64 8.45
CA LEU A 20 -3.47 9.33 7.17
C LEU A 20 -4.42 8.72 6.13
N HIS A 21 -4.58 7.40 6.12
CA HIS A 21 -5.58 6.72 5.28
C HIS A 21 -7.01 6.96 5.74
N ALA A 22 -7.26 6.94 7.06
CA ALA A 22 -8.58 7.20 7.62
C ALA A 22 -9.11 8.60 7.27
N ILE A 23 -8.22 9.58 7.05
CA ILE A 23 -8.57 10.93 6.58
C ILE A 23 -8.56 11.01 5.05
N GLY A 24 -7.53 10.43 4.41
CA GLY A 24 -7.35 10.48 2.97
C GLY A 24 -8.49 9.81 2.20
N ILE A 25 -8.94 8.62 2.62
CA ILE A 25 -9.99 7.87 1.90
C ILE A 25 -11.32 8.64 1.89
N PRO A 26 -11.89 9.11 3.03
CA PRO A 26 -13.11 9.90 3.01
C PRO A 26 -12.98 11.18 2.17
N MET A 27 -11.82 11.82 2.21
CA MET A 27 -11.58 13.04 1.44
C MET A 27 -11.53 12.78 -0.07
N LEU A 28 -10.95 11.66 -0.50
CA LEU A 28 -10.97 11.20 -1.89
C LEU A 28 -12.40 10.97 -2.35
N VAL A 29 -13.19 10.21 -1.57
CA VAL A 29 -14.60 9.94 -1.87
C VAL A 29 -15.40 11.22 -1.99
N PHE A 30 -15.21 12.15 -1.05
CA PHE A 30 -15.88 13.45 -1.08
C PHE A 30 -15.49 14.28 -2.31
N GLY A 31 -14.21 14.30 -2.66
CA GLY A 31 -13.71 14.97 -3.87
C GLY A 31 -14.32 14.41 -5.16
N LEU A 32 -14.46 13.08 -5.26
CA LEU A 32 -15.08 12.41 -6.41
C LEU A 32 -16.58 12.71 -6.50
N VAL A 33 -17.32 12.63 -5.38
CA VAL A 33 -18.75 12.96 -5.33
C VAL A 33 -18.99 14.42 -5.71
N LEU A 34 -18.20 15.34 -5.14
CA LEU A 34 -18.28 16.77 -5.46
C LEU A 34 -17.96 17.02 -6.94
N GLY A 35 -16.94 16.35 -7.48
CA GLY A 35 -16.55 16.47 -8.88
C GLY A 35 -17.64 16.00 -9.83
N GLY A 36 -18.23 14.82 -9.57
CA GLY A 36 -19.36 14.31 -10.33
C GLY A 36 -20.58 15.24 -10.27
N TRP A 37 -20.90 15.75 -9.07
CA TRP A 37 -21.98 16.72 -8.90
C TRP A 37 -21.74 18.00 -9.70
N GLN A 38 -20.54 18.59 -9.63
CA GLN A 38 -20.19 19.80 -10.37
C GLN A 38 -20.20 19.58 -11.88
N LEU A 39 -19.76 18.41 -12.34
CA LEU A 39 -19.76 18.05 -13.77
C LEU A 39 -21.19 17.99 -14.32
N ILE A 40 -22.13 17.37 -13.59
CA ILE A 40 -23.54 17.28 -13.96
C ILE A 40 -24.20 18.67 -14.04
N HIS A 41 -23.82 19.58 -13.14
CA HIS A 41 -24.38 20.94 -13.09
C HIS A 41 -23.60 21.96 -13.95
N GLY A 42 -22.62 21.52 -14.76
CA GLY A 42 -21.84 22.40 -15.62
C GLY A 42 -20.96 23.42 -14.88
N MET A 43 -20.63 23.16 -13.60
CA MET A 43 -19.91 24.08 -12.71
C MET A 43 -18.38 24.05 -12.94
N TRP A 44 -17.97 24.18 -14.20
CA TRP A 44 -16.57 24.05 -14.62
C TRP A 44 -15.65 25.08 -13.96
N SER A 45 -16.12 26.28 -13.64
CA SER A 45 -15.31 27.31 -12.98
C SER A 45 -14.78 26.90 -11.60
N LEU A 46 -15.38 25.88 -10.97
CA LEU A 46 -15.02 25.39 -9.64
C LEU A 46 -14.24 24.07 -9.66
N TRP A 47 -13.75 23.65 -10.83
CA TRP A 47 -13.02 22.39 -11.06
C TRP A 47 -11.86 22.16 -10.09
N TRP A 48 -11.22 23.24 -9.64
CA TRP A 48 -10.06 23.17 -8.75
C TRP A 48 -10.41 22.62 -7.35
N ARG A 49 -11.67 22.68 -6.92
CA ARG A 49 -12.12 22.19 -5.61
C ARG A 49 -12.07 20.65 -5.53
N PRO A 50 -12.79 19.90 -6.39
CA PRO A 50 -12.71 18.45 -6.38
C PRO A 50 -11.30 17.96 -6.73
N VAL A 51 -10.62 18.60 -7.69
CA VAL A 51 -9.23 18.24 -8.02
C VAL A 51 -8.30 18.45 -6.83
N GLY A 52 -8.40 19.58 -6.14
CA GLY A 52 -7.62 19.86 -4.94
C GLY A 52 -7.86 18.82 -3.84
N LEU A 53 -9.12 18.47 -3.56
CA LEU A 53 -9.47 17.44 -2.58
C LEU A 53 -8.87 16.08 -2.95
N ILE A 54 -8.99 15.67 -4.21
CA ILE A 54 -8.44 14.41 -4.71
C ILE A 54 -6.91 14.42 -4.58
N VAL A 55 -6.22 15.49 -5.02
CA VAL A 55 -4.76 15.59 -4.96
C VAL A 55 -4.27 15.58 -3.52
N VAL A 56 -4.86 16.37 -2.63
CA VAL A 56 -4.47 16.38 -1.21
C VAL A 56 -4.72 15.01 -0.59
N SER A 57 -5.84 14.36 -0.92
CA SER A 57 -6.16 13.04 -0.39
C SER A 57 -5.16 11.97 -0.84
N TYR A 58 -4.69 12.10 -2.07
CA TYR A 58 -3.66 11.25 -2.66
C TYR A 58 -2.33 11.41 -1.92
N ILE A 59 -1.89 12.66 -1.72
CA ILE A 59 -0.65 12.98 -1.01
C ILE A 59 -0.68 12.43 0.41
N LEU A 60 -1.79 12.58 1.14
CA LEU A 60 -1.92 12.04 2.50
C LEU A 60 -1.75 10.52 2.52
N GLN A 61 -2.42 9.80 1.62
CA GLN A 61 -2.29 8.34 1.53
C GLN A 61 -0.87 7.93 1.14
N TRP A 62 -0.26 8.62 0.17
CA TRP A 62 1.12 8.39 -0.25
C TRP A 62 2.11 8.59 0.90
N ILE A 63 1.98 9.65 1.69
CA ILE A 63 2.82 9.88 2.88
C ILE A 63 2.65 8.71 3.87
N GLY A 64 1.42 8.22 4.09
CA GLY A 64 1.17 7.05 4.93
C GLY A 64 1.95 5.82 4.47
N HIS A 65 1.88 5.50 3.18
CA HIS A 65 2.63 4.41 2.56
C HIS A 65 4.16 4.60 2.67
N ARG A 66 4.66 5.83 2.47
CA ARG A 66 6.10 6.15 2.62
C ARG A 66 6.60 5.99 4.06
N ILE A 67 5.78 6.31 5.06
CA ILE A 67 6.08 6.08 6.48
C ILE A 67 6.12 4.59 6.80
N GLU A 68 5.21 3.81 6.20
CA GLU A 68 5.19 2.35 6.31
C GLU A 68 6.38 1.68 5.58
N GLY A 69 6.90 2.34 4.55
CA GLY A 69 7.95 1.83 3.67
C GLY A 69 7.43 0.94 2.53
N ASN A 70 6.12 0.86 2.32
CA ASN A 70 5.51 0.11 1.23
C ASN A 70 5.13 1.05 0.06
N ASP A 71 4.98 0.49 -1.14
CA ASP A 71 4.47 1.21 -2.30
C ASP A 71 2.92 1.20 -2.31
N MET A 72 2.30 2.24 -2.88
CA MET A 72 0.84 2.24 -3.11
C MET A 72 0.47 1.13 -4.10
N GLY A 73 -0.70 0.51 -3.92
CA GLY A 73 -1.17 -0.60 -4.77
C GLY A 73 -1.18 -0.28 -6.27
N GLU A 74 -1.53 0.95 -6.64
CA GLU A 74 -1.50 1.43 -8.03
C GLU A 74 -0.06 1.60 -8.56
N ILE A 75 0.87 2.08 -7.75
CA ILE A 75 2.30 2.20 -8.09
C ILE A 75 2.89 0.81 -8.25
N ILE A 76 2.51 -0.14 -7.39
CA ILE A 76 2.89 -1.55 -7.54
C ILE A 76 2.37 -2.10 -8.86
N LEU A 77 1.13 -1.81 -9.23
CA LEU A 77 0.55 -2.28 -10.49
C LEU A 77 1.29 -1.69 -11.70
N VAL A 78 1.62 -0.39 -11.67
CA VAL A 78 2.41 0.28 -12.70
C VAL A 78 3.84 -0.27 -12.76
N LYS A 79 4.52 -0.43 -11.62
CA LYS A 79 5.86 -1.03 -11.53
C LYS A 79 5.86 -2.47 -12.04
N LYS A 80 4.84 -3.26 -11.69
CA LYS A 80 4.67 -4.64 -12.16
C LYS A 80 4.46 -4.69 -13.68
N LEU A 81 3.68 -3.76 -14.23
CA LEU A 81 3.50 -3.63 -15.67
C LEU A 81 4.80 -3.23 -16.38
N LEU A 82 5.65 -2.43 -15.73
CA LEU A 82 6.94 -1.98 -16.24
C LEU A 82 8.12 -2.93 -15.89
N GLY A 83 7.86 -4.07 -15.23
CA GLY A 83 8.89 -5.02 -14.80
C GLY A 83 9.88 -4.49 -13.75
N MET A 84 9.53 -3.41 -13.04
CA MET A 84 10.39 -2.79 -12.03
C MET A 84 10.21 -3.44 -10.64
N PRO A 85 11.27 -3.48 -9.81
CA PRO A 85 11.17 -3.95 -8.43
C PRO A 85 10.18 -3.06 -7.64
N TYR A 86 9.26 -3.69 -6.92
CA TYR A 86 8.25 -3.02 -6.08
C TYR A 86 8.21 -3.64 -4.68
N ILE A 87 7.88 -2.84 -3.67
CA ILE A 87 7.78 -3.29 -2.28
C ILE A 87 6.30 -3.31 -1.89
N ALA A 88 5.69 -4.50 -1.87
CA ALA A 88 4.29 -4.66 -1.48
C ALA A 88 4.09 -4.76 0.04
N VAL A 89 5.09 -5.27 0.77
CA VAL A 89 5.10 -5.41 2.23
C VAL A 89 6.56 -5.32 2.67
N VAL A 90 6.87 -4.49 3.66
CA VAL A 90 8.18 -4.53 4.32
C VAL A 90 8.10 -5.60 5.41
N ASP A 91 8.56 -6.81 5.12
CA ASP A 91 8.75 -7.83 6.15
C ASP A 91 9.93 -7.39 7.04
N ARG A 92 9.62 -6.95 8.28
CA ARG A 92 10.66 -6.60 9.27
C ARG A 92 11.34 -7.84 9.88
N GLN A 93 10.96 -9.06 9.49
CA GLN A 93 11.50 -10.29 10.07
C GLN A 93 12.06 -11.23 9.00
N THR A 94 13.34 -11.06 8.68
CA THR A 94 14.26 -12.20 8.55
C THR A 94 15.66 -11.76 8.99
N PRO A 95 16.01 -11.83 10.28
CA PRO A 95 17.40 -12.00 10.65
C PRO A 95 17.82 -13.37 10.10
N SER A 96 18.56 -13.36 8.99
CA SER A 96 19.57 -14.36 8.64
C SER A 96 19.20 -15.81 8.99
N GLU A 97 18.41 -16.47 8.12
CA GLU A 97 18.47 -17.94 8.06
C GLU A 97 19.81 -18.33 7.42
N SER A 98 20.84 -18.35 8.27
CA SER A 98 22.17 -18.90 8.01
C SER A 98 22.02 -20.41 7.79
N LYS A 99 21.57 -20.82 6.61
CA LYS A 99 21.65 -22.20 6.16
C LYS A 99 23.10 -22.55 5.84
N SER A 100 23.81 -23.14 6.81
CA SER A 100 24.98 -23.97 6.52
C SER A 100 25.20 -25.03 7.61
N SER A 101 24.49 -26.15 7.49
CA SER A 101 25.05 -27.46 7.82
C SER A 101 24.21 -28.57 7.17
N THR A 102 24.66 -28.95 5.98
CA THR A 102 24.40 -30.16 5.21
C THR A 102 24.04 -31.40 6.05
N PRO A 103 23.01 -32.19 5.69
CA PRO A 103 22.84 -33.53 6.19
C PRO A 103 23.73 -34.47 5.37
N ALA A 104 24.86 -34.91 5.93
CA ALA A 104 25.66 -35.98 5.32
C ALA A 104 25.05 -37.34 5.69
N ASN A 105 24.63 -38.02 4.63
CA ASN A 105 24.02 -39.34 4.53
C ASN A 105 24.92 -40.48 5.06
N ARG A 106 24.32 -41.32 5.93
CA ARG A 106 24.40 -42.80 6.05
C ARG A 106 25.60 -43.55 5.42
N GLY A 107 26.35 -44.26 6.27
CA GLY A 107 27.07 -45.52 6.01
C GLY A 107 27.44 -46.13 7.36
N SER A 108 26.87 -47.26 7.83
CA SER A 108 27.22 -48.65 7.54
C SER A 108 28.71 -48.96 7.68
N GLU A 109 29.11 -49.54 8.82
CA GLU A 109 30.29 -50.42 9.09
C GLU A 109 30.29 -50.66 10.62
N GLU A 110 29.83 -51.81 11.13
CA GLU A 110 30.57 -53.06 11.35
C GLU A 110 31.28 -53.14 12.72
N SER A 111 30.91 -54.21 13.47
CA SER A 111 31.61 -54.91 14.57
C SER A 111 31.52 -54.36 15.99
#